data_AF-A0AAD1G267-F1
#
_entry.id   AF-A0AAD1G267-F1
#
_cell.length_a   1.000
_cell.length_b   1.000
_cell.length_c   1.000
_cell.angle_alpha   90.00
_cell.angle_beta   90.00
_cell.angle_gamma   90.00
#
_symmetry.space_group_name_H-M   'P 1'
#
loop_
_entity.id
_entity.type
_entity.pdbx_description
1 polymer ?
#
loop_
_entity_poly.entity_id
_entity_poly.type
_entity_poly.pdbx_seq_one_letter_code
_entity_poly.pdbx_strand_id
1 'polypeptide(L)'
;MSPYWVDALANTLEIQAPDYSALLAADLEDMRDGGAEALPTLSVKQPLSDAGLAYVLAGSRLGIGAIARRPTWGNLNRCANRFISDSQGIDIFRRLTAYFDGPHGHLIDRDMALQSAHDCFDAFAAAAYLVKDLKK
;
A
#
# COMPACT_ATOMS: atom_id res chain seq x y z
N MET A 1 -4.67 -15.60 6.28
CA MET A 1 -4.44 -14.46 7.19
C MET A 1 -4.56 -13.23 6.32
N SER A 2 -5.58 -12.40 6.54
CA SER A 2 -5.75 -11.15 5.78
C SER A 2 -4.51 -10.27 6.01
N PRO A 3 -3.96 -9.59 4.99
CA PRO A 3 -2.89 -8.64 5.23
C PRO A 3 -3.42 -7.52 6.14
N TYR A 4 -2.67 -7.19 7.20
CA TYR A 4 -3.00 -6.18 8.21
C TYR A 4 -3.60 -4.86 7.67
N TRP A 5 -3.30 -4.49 6.41
CA TRP A 5 -3.75 -3.28 5.75
C TRP A 5 -5.18 -3.33 5.21
N VAL A 6 -5.66 -4.49 4.76
CA VAL A 6 -7.05 -4.67 4.32
C VAL A 6 -7.97 -4.56 5.54
N ASP A 7 -7.55 -5.14 6.65
CA ASP A 7 -8.26 -5.07 7.93
C ASP A 7 -8.25 -3.62 8.47
N ALA A 8 -7.13 -2.89 8.36
CA ALA A 8 -7.08 -1.48 8.78
C ALA A 8 -8.08 -0.58 8.02
N LEU A 9 -8.23 -0.76 6.71
CA LEU A 9 -9.22 -0.02 5.91
C LEU A 9 -10.65 -0.46 6.21
N ALA A 10 -10.88 -1.77 6.39
CA ALA A 10 -12.19 -2.29 6.77
C ALA A 10 -12.62 -1.81 8.17
N ASN A 11 -11.71 -1.82 9.13
CA ASN A 11 -11.96 -1.40 10.51
C ASN A 11 -12.15 0.12 10.63
N THR A 12 -11.40 0.91 9.86
CA THR A 12 -11.44 2.38 9.95
C THR A 12 -12.58 2.96 9.11
N LEU A 13 -12.83 2.43 7.91
CA LEU A 13 -13.68 3.07 6.91
C LEU A 13 -14.87 2.21 6.46
N GLU A 14 -14.98 0.97 6.93
CA GLU A 14 -15.93 -0.03 6.42
C GLU A 14 -15.79 -0.24 4.89
N ILE A 15 -14.60 0.02 4.34
CA ILE A 15 -14.31 -0.14 2.92
C ILE A 15 -13.56 -1.45 2.71
N GLN A 16 -14.06 -2.25 1.78
CA GLN A 16 -13.33 -3.39 1.24
C GLN A 16 -12.34 -2.88 0.20
N ALA A 17 -11.05 -2.89 0.52
CA ALA A 17 -9.99 -2.64 -0.45
C ALA A 17 -9.56 -3.96 -1.11
N PRO A 18 -9.07 -3.92 -2.36
CA PRO A 18 -8.40 -5.06 -2.95
C PRO A 18 -7.24 -5.56 -2.09
N ASP A 19 -7.00 -6.87 -2.09
CA ASP A 19 -5.76 -7.41 -1.54
C ASP A 19 -4.59 -7.04 -2.46
N TYR A 20 -4.04 -5.86 -2.21
CA TYR A 20 -2.93 -5.32 -2.98
C TYR A 20 -1.68 -6.19 -2.92
N SER A 21 -1.50 -6.97 -1.84
CA SER A 21 -0.36 -7.89 -1.72
C SER A 21 -0.53 -9.06 -2.68
N ALA A 22 -1.74 -9.64 -2.74
CA ALA A 22 -2.06 -10.70 -3.69
C ALA A 22 -1.97 -10.23 -5.15
N LEU A 23 -2.45 -9.02 -5.46
CA LEU A 23 -2.32 -8.45 -6.81
C LEU A 23 -0.86 -8.28 -7.23
N LEU A 24 0.00 -7.77 -6.35
CA LEU A 24 1.43 -7.62 -6.63
C LEU A 24 2.12 -8.98 -6.78
N ALA A 25 1.77 -9.96 -5.94
CA ALA A 25 2.34 -11.30 -6.02
C ALA A 25 2.04 -11.96 -7.37
N ALA A 26 0.79 -11.87 -7.83
CA ALA A 26 0.38 -12.40 -9.14
C ALA A 26 1.09 -11.67 -10.30
N ASP A 27 1.24 -10.35 -10.24
CA ASP A 27 1.99 -9.61 -11.26
C ASP A 27 3.48 -10.02 -11.27
N LEU A 28 4.10 -10.21 -10.10
CA LEU A 28 5.49 -10.66 -10.00
C LEU A 28 5.69 -12.10 -10.48
N GLU A 29 4.71 -12.97 -10.26
CA GLU A 29 4.70 -14.34 -10.77
C GLU A 29 4.64 -14.34 -12.30
N ASP A 30 3.78 -13.53 -12.91
CA ASP A 30 3.71 -13.40 -14.38
C ASP A 30 4.99 -12.79 -15.00
N MET A 31 5.73 -11.97 -14.23
CA MET A 31 7.01 -11.38 -14.67
C MET A 31 8.18 -12.36 -14.55
N ARG A 32 8.08 -13.32 -13.63
CA ARG A 32 9.12 -14.32 -13.38
C ARG A 32 8.77 -15.52 -14.23
N ASP A 33 9.58 -15.79 -15.25
CA ASP A 33 9.48 -16.97 -16.11
C ASP A 33 9.83 -18.27 -15.33
N GLY A 34 9.09 -18.58 -14.26
CA GLY A 34 9.17 -19.79 -13.44
C GLY A 34 10.15 -19.82 -12.26
N GLY A 35 10.83 -18.72 -11.90
CA GLY A 35 11.85 -18.72 -10.83
C GLY A 35 11.58 -17.72 -9.70
N ALA A 36 11.28 -18.21 -8.49
CA ALA A 36 11.04 -17.37 -7.31
C ALA A 36 12.23 -17.37 -6.35
N GLU A 37 13.06 -16.32 -6.38
CA GLU A 37 13.81 -15.93 -5.18
C GLU A 37 12.83 -15.27 -4.19
N ALA A 38 12.92 -15.62 -2.91
CA ALA A 38 12.11 -15.01 -1.88
C ALA A 38 12.34 -13.48 -1.85
N LEU A 39 11.26 -12.70 -1.79
CA LEU A 39 11.39 -11.26 -1.60
C LEU A 39 11.92 -10.97 -0.20
N PRO A 40 12.77 -9.95 -0.02
CA PRO A 40 13.21 -9.55 1.31
C PRO A 40 12.00 -9.11 2.14
N THR A 41 11.90 -9.63 3.37
CA THR A 41 10.85 -9.26 4.31
C THR A 41 11.30 -8.05 5.12
N LEU A 42 10.42 -7.05 5.20
CA LEU A 42 10.59 -5.90 6.09
C LEU A 42 9.50 -5.91 7.15
N SER A 43 9.90 -5.60 8.38
CA SER A 43 8.98 -5.47 9.50
C SER A 43 8.82 -4.00 9.85
N VAL A 44 7.58 -3.62 10.14
CA VAL A 44 7.25 -2.31 10.72
C VAL A 44 7.20 -2.48 12.24
N LYS A 45 7.68 -1.49 12.99
CA LYS A 45 7.63 -1.49 14.45
C LYS A 45 6.17 -1.47 14.93
N GLN A 46 5.88 -2.21 16.00
CA GLN A 46 4.56 -2.29 16.63
C GLN A 46 4.56 -1.56 17.98
N PRO A 47 3.41 -1.07 18.47
CA PRO A 47 2.07 -1.15 17.88
C PRO A 47 1.83 -0.15 16.74
N LEU A 48 0.92 -0.47 15.81
CA LEU A 48 0.44 0.41 14.74
C LEU A 48 -1.06 0.68 14.89
N SER A 49 -1.50 1.90 14.59
CA SER A 49 -2.92 2.26 14.51
C SER A 49 -3.48 2.01 13.10
N ASP A 50 -4.71 1.52 13.03
CA ASP A 50 -5.41 1.33 11.75
C ASP A 50 -5.56 2.65 10.96
N ALA A 51 -5.78 3.78 11.63
CA ALA A 51 -5.90 5.09 10.99
C ALA A 51 -4.62 5.52 10.25
N GLY A 52 -3.45 5.35 10.89
CA GLY A 52 -2.16 5.64 10.27
C GLY A 52 -1.84 4.70 9.10
N LEU A 53 -2.14 3.40 9.25
CA LEU A 53 -1.97 2.41 8.17
C LEU A 53 -2.89 2.71 6.98
N ALA A 54 -4.15 3.01 7.24
CA ALA A 54 -5.14 3.39 6.24
C ALA A 54 -4.72 4.65 5.47
N TYR A 55 -4.17 5.66 6.17
CA TYR A 55 -3.62 6.86 5.55
C TYR A 55 -2.50 6.57 4.57
N VAL A 56 -1.49 5.80 4.98
CA VAL A 56 -0.35 5.48 4.12
C VAL A 56 -0.79 4.65 2.93
N LEU A 57 -1.67 3.66 3.13
CA LEU A 57 -2.18 2.83 2.04
C LEU A 57 -3.00 3.68 1.04
N ALA A 58 -3.94 4.49 1.51
CA ALA A 58 -4.77 5.35 0.65
C ALA A 58 -3.91 6.35 -0.13
N GLY A 59 -2.95 7.00 0.53
CA GLY A 59 -2.00 7.92 -0.10
C GLY A 59 -1.12 7.24 -1.13
N SER A 60 -0.66 6.02 -0.84
CA SER A 60 0.08 5.18 -1.78
C SER A 60 -0.73 4.91 -3.07
N ARG A 61 -2.03 4.61 -2.95
CA ARG A 61 -2.90 4.32 -4.10
C ARG A 61 -3.16 5.57 -4.95
N LEU A 62 -3.25 6.76 -4.35
CA LEU A 62 -3.27 8.01 -5.10
C LEU A 62 -2.02 8.16 -5.99
N GLY A 63 -0.84 7.87 -5.42
CA GLY A 63 0.43 7.94 -6.15
C GLY A 63 0.49 6.98 -7.34
N ILE A 64 -0.08 5.78 -7.20
CA ILE A 64 -0.17 4.81 -8.31
C ILE A 64 -0.97 5.35 -9.48
N GLY A 65 -2.07 6.06 -9.23
CA GLY A 65 -2.84 6.70 -10.29
C GLY A 65 -2.01 7.68 -11.13
N ALA A 66 -0.98 8.30 -10.55
CA ALA A 66 -0.03 9.13 -11.29
C ALA A 66 1.03 8.30 -12.03
N ILE A 67 1.54 7.22 -11.42
CA ILE A 67 2.52 6.30 -12.03
C ILE A 67 1.92 5.61 -13.27
N ALA A 68 0.66 5.18 -13.18
CA ALA A 68 -0.06 4.48 -14.24
C ALA A 68 -0.23 5.30 -15.53
N ARG A 69 -0.04 6.63 -15.48
CA ARG A 69 -0.12 7.52 -16.66
C ARG A 69 1.08 7.38 -17.60
N ARG A 70 2.16 6.74 -17.16
CA ARG A 70 3.35 6.48 -17.98
C ARG A 70 3.38 5.02 -18.40
N PRO A 71 3.97 4.67 -19.56
CA PRO A 71 4.19 3.27 -19.91
C PRO A 71 4.97 2.57 -18.79
N THR A 72 4.35 1.57 -18.17
CA THR A 72 4.99 0.71 -17.17
C THR A 72 5.74 -0.41 -17.85
N TRP A 73 6.62 -1.10 -17.11
CA TRP A 73 7.30 -2.29 -17.63
C TRP A 73 6.29 -3.33 -18.14
N GLY A 74 5.21 -3.60 -17.40
CA GLY A 74 4.16 -4.53 -17.83
C GLY A 74 3.52 -4.12 -19.17
N ASN A 75 3.19 -2.83 -19.32
CA ASN A 75 2.64 -2.29 -20.58
C ASN A 75 3.60 -2.50 -21.76
N LEU A 76 4.90 -2.32 -21.54
CA LEU A 76 5.92 -2.43 -22.58
C LEU A 76 6.25 -3.89 -22.95
N ASN A 77 6.10 -4.83 -22.01
CA ASN A 77 6.47 -6.23 -22.19
C ASN A 77 5.25 -7.17 -22.33
N ARG A 78 4.03 -6.62 -22.44
CA ARG A 78 2.77 -7.38 -22.52
C ARG A 78 2.53 -8.32 -21.33
N CYS A 79 3.08 -7.97 -20.16
CA CYS A 79 2.83 -8.69 -18.91
C CYS A 79 1.65 -8.05 -18.15
N ALA A 80 1.04 -8.83 -17.27
CA ALA A 80 -0.01 -8.31 -16.40
C ALA A 80 0.50 -7.16 -15.51
N ASN A 81 -0.41 -6.25 -15.18
CA ASN A 81 -0.10 -5.03 -14.41
C ASN A 81 -1.29 -4.68 -13.51
N ARG A 82 -1.84 -5.69 -12.83
CA ARG A 82 -3.07 -5.61 -12.01
C ARG A 82 -2.90 -4.64 -10.86
N PHE A 83 -1.74 -4.64 -10.20
CA PHE A 83 -1.43 -3.81 -9.04
C PHE A 83 -1.41 -2.31 -9.38
N ILE A 84 -0.81 -1.93 -10.52
CA ILE A 84 -0.69 -0.52 -10.93
C ILE A 84 -1.97 -0.03 -11.63
N SER A 85 -2.76 -0.94 -12.20
CA SER A 85 -4.01 -0.60 -12.88
C SER A 85 -5.19 -0.35 -11.93
N ASP A 86 -4.99 -0.51 -10.60
CA ASP A 86 -6.03 -0.18 -9.62
C ASP A 86 -6.41 1.30 -9.68
N SER A 87 -7.71 1.57 -9.82
CA SER A 87 -8.29 2.91 -9.92
C SER A 87 -9.01 3.36 -8.65
N GLN A 88 -9.12 2.50 -7.63
CA GLN A 88 -9.91 2.79 -6.43
C GLN A 88 -9.23 3.77 -5.47
N GLY A 89 -7.94 4.07 -5.67
CA GLY A 89 -7.15 4.90 -4.76
C GLY A 89 -7.75 6.27 -4.43
N ILE A 90 -8.35 6.95 -5.43
CA ILE A 90 -8.95 8.27 -5.22
C ILE A 90 -10.20 8.22 -4.34
N ASP A 91 -11.01 7.18 -4.48
CA ASP A 91 -12.24 7.02 -3.72
C ASP A 91 -11.94 6.59 -2.29
N ILE A 92 -10.94 5.70 -2.09
CA ILE A 92 -10.46 5.33 -0.75
C ILE A 92 -9.93 6.57 -0.02
N PHE A 93 -9.10 7.38 -0.67
CA PHE A 93 -8.55 8.58 -0.04
C PHE A 93 -9.62 9.63 0.29
N ARG A 94 -10.60 9.84 -0.60
CA ARG A 94 -11.71 10.76 -0.34
C ARG A 94 -12.55 10.33 0.86
N ARG A 95 -12.80 9.02 1.00
CA ARG A 95 -13.55 8.50 2.15
C ARG A 95 -12.76 8.57 3.45
N LEU A 96 -11.45 8.31 3.40
CA LEU A 96 -10.58 8.46 4.57
C LEU A 96 -10.55 9.90 5.07
N THR A 97 -10.37 10.88 4.18
CA THR A 97 -10.37 12.31 4.55
C THR A 97 -11.71 12.72 5.15
N ALA A 98 -12.83 12.28 4.56
CA ALA A 98 -14.16 12.51 5.13
C ALA A 98 -14.35 11.85 6.52
N TYR A 99 -13.74 10.69 6.76
CA TYR A 99 -13.76 10.03 8.07
C TYR A 99 -12.98 10.83 9.12
N PHE A 100 -11.78 11.31 8.77
CA PHE A 100 -10.96 12.16 9.64
C PHE A 100 -11.62 13.50 9.97
N ASP A 101 -12.30 14.11 9.00
CA ASP A 101 -13.02 15.38 9.20
C ASP A 101 -14.39 15.17 9.88
N GLY A 102 -14.86 13.93 9.92
CA GLY A 102 -16.18 13.56 10.39
C GLY A 102 -16.28 13.39 11.91
N PRO A 103 -17.48 13.04 12.41
CA PRO A 103 -17.74 12.86 13.83
C PRO A 103 -16.90 11.77 14.49
N HIS A 104 -16.28 10.85 13.75
CA HIS A 104 -15.45 9.79 14.33
C HIS A 104 -13.95 10.15 14.36
N GLY A 105 -13.51 11.17 13.62
CA GLY A 105 -12.10 11.56 13.56
C GLY A 105 -11.51 12.01 14.90
N HIS A 106 -12.36 12.51 15.82
CA HIS A 106 -11.91 12.89 17.17
C HIS A 106 -11.61 11.71 18.10
N LEU A 107 -12.08 10.50 17.75
CA LEU A 107 -11.81 9.27 18.51
C LEU A 107 -10.45 8.66 18.17
N ILE A 108 -9.79 9.17 17.13
CA ILE A 108 -8.48 8.69 16.68
C ILE A 108 -7.41 9.21 17.64
N ASP A 109 -6.60 8.29 18.16
CA ASP A 109 -5.33 8.65 18.80
C ASP A 109 -4.38 9.21 17.73
N ARG A 110 -4.28 10.54 17.70
CA ARG A 110 -3.52 11.27 16.68
C ARG A 110 -2.03 10.98 16.76
N ASP A 111 -1.47 10.85 17.96
CA ASP A 111 -0.05 10.62 18.14
C ASP A 111 0.33 9.23 17.66
N MET A 112 -0.49 8.23 17.99
CA MET A 112 -0.29 6.87 17.50
C MET A 112 -0.51 6.77 15.98
N ALA A 113 -1.50 7.47 15.43
CA ALA A 113 -1.75 7.50 13.99
C ALA A 113 -0.60 8.13 13.20
N LEU A 114 -0.07 9.25 13.68
CA LEU A 114 1.10 9.89 13.09
C LEU A 114 2.31 8.97 13.19
N GLN A 115 2.64 8.44 14.37
CA GLN A 115 3.78 7.54 14.53
C GLN A 115 3.68 6.32 13.61
N SER A 116 2.50 5.73 13.49
CA SER A 116 2.27 4.58 12.60
C SER A 116 2.53 4.94 11.13
N ALA A 117 2.06 6.11 10.68
CA ALA A 117 2.31 6.56 9.32
C ALA A 117 3.81 6.78 9.06
N HIS A 118 4.53 7.40 10.02
CA HIS A 118 5.98 7.58 9.96
C HIS A 118 6.72 6.24 9.85
N ASP A 119 6.40 5.28 10.71
CA ASP A 119 7.02 3.95 10.71
C ASP A 119 6.80 3.22 9.37
N CYS A 120 5.65 3.43 8.71
CA CYS A 120 5.39 2.87 7.39
C CYS A 120 6.21 3.55 6.28
N PHE A 121 6.38 4.88 6.34
CA PHE A 121 7.25 5.59 5.40
C PHE A 121 8.71 5.18 5.57
N ASP A 122 9.18 5.00 6.80
CA ASP A 122 10.53 4.52 7.10
C ASP A 122 10.76 3.10 6.56
N ALA A 123 9.77 2.21 6.74
CA ALA A 123 9.82 0.85 6.18
C ALA A 123 9.87 0.88 4.64
N PHE A 124 9.08 1.74 3.99
CA PHE A 124 9.12 1.90 2.53
C PHE A 124 10.48 2.47 2.06
N ALA A 125 11.04 3.44 2.78
CA ALA A 125 12.36 3.98 2.50
C ALA A 125 13.44 2.89 2.60
N ALA A 126 13.40 2.06 3.66
CA ALA A 126 14.29 0.91 3.81
C ALA A 126 14.18 -0.08 2.63
N ALA A 127 12.95 -0.38 2.17
CA ALA A 127 12.71 -1.21 1.00
C ALA A 127 13.37 -0.64 -0.26
N ALA A 128 13.23 0.67 -0.49
CA ALA A 128 13.81 1.34 -1.64
C ALA A 128 15.35 1.30 -1.62
N TYR A 129 15.97 1.36 -0.44
CA TYR A 129 17.42 1.19 -0.29
C TYR A 129 17.87 -0.24 -0.61
N LEU A 130 17.18 -1.25 -0.06
CA LEU A 130 17.49 -2.67 -0.35
C LEU A 130 17.46 -2.97 -1.85
N VAL A 131 16.42 -2.51 -2.56
CA VAL A 131 16.29 -2.74 -4.01
C VAL A 131 17.37 -2.00 -4.81
N LYS A 132 17.85 -0.84 -4.36
CA LYS A 132 18.94 -0.12 -5.02
C LYS A 132 20.28 -0.82 -4.85
N ASP A 133 20.55 -1.37 -3.67
CA ASP A 133 21.82 -2.07 -3.42
C ASP A 133 21.87 -3.45 -4.09
N LEU A 134 20.73 -4.08 -4.38
CA LEU A 134 20.64 -5.29 -5.22
C LEU A 134 21.03 -5.05 -6.70
N LYS A 135 21.17 -3.79 -7.15
CA LYS A 135 21.58 -3.44 -8.52
C LYS A 135 23.07 -3.19 -8.68
N LYS A 136 23.88 -3.39 -7.63
CA LYS A 136 25.35 -3.38 -7.69
C LYS A 136 25.87 -4.81 -7.79
#